data_AF-W4L242-F1
#
_entry.id   AF-W4L242-F1
#
_cell.length_a   1.000
_cell.length_b   1.000
_cell.length_c   1.000
_cell.angle_alpha   90.00
_cell.angle_beta   90.00
_cell.angle_gamma   90.00
#
_symmetry.space_group_name_H-M   'P 1'
#
loop_
_entity.id
_entity.type
_entity.pdbx_description
1 polymer ?
#
loop_
_entity_poly.entity_id
_entity_poly.type
_entity_poly.pdbx_seq_one_letter_code
_entity_poly.pdbx_strand_id
1 'polypeptide(L)'
;MSDRGYLDLTYLRDVDRHGGGFIVRGKTDLNPRVITAFREDGKPIPSSKNRDLKAIVSKLPKQQRAELEVEWRIEGEPFRLRLIVSWNPKTKSFCYLLTNLSQDKYTIEMICLGYKLRWQVELLFKEWKS
;
A
#
# COMPACT_ATOMS: atom_id res chain seq x y z
N MET A 1 16.92 -4.77 -1.31
CA MET A 1 15.78 -5.12 -2.18
C MET A 1 15.27 -6.48 -1.70
N SER A 2 14.20 -6.51 -0.91
CA SER A 2 13.68 -7.78 -0.35
C SER A 2 12.56 -8.30 -1.25
N ASP A 3 12.84 -9.38 -1.98
CA ASP A 3 11.85 -10.18 -2.69
C ASP A 3 11.94 -11.61 -2.14
N ARG A 4 11.06 -11.91 -1.18
CA ARG A 4 10.57 -13.24 -0.77
C ARG A 4 9.58 -13.08 0.39
N GLY A 5 8.31 -12.86 0.02
CA GLY A 5 7.18 -13.45 0.73
C GLY A 5 6.81 -12.98 2.15
N TYR A 6 7.48 -12.01 2.76
CA TYR A 6 7.06 -11.49 4.07
C TYR A 6 6.98 -9.96 4.04
N LEU A 7 5.77 -9.42 4.18
CA LEU A 7 5.59 -8.03 4.58
C LEU A 7 5.98 -7.97 6.05
N ASP A 8 7.25 -7.66 6.32
CA ASP A 8 7.75 -7.50 7.68
C ASP A 8 7.43 -6.09 8.17
N LEU A 9 6.31 -5.97 8.91
CA LEU A 9 5.86 -4.70 9.45
C LEU A 9 6.81 -4.14 10.51
N THR A 10 7.55 -4.99 11.21
CA THR A 10 8.55 -4.56 12.20
C THR A 10 9.72 -3.91 11.49
N TYR A 11 10.23 -4.54 10.43
CA TYR A 11 11.26 -3.94 9.58
C TYR A 11 10.83 -2.60 8.97
N LEU A 12 9.59 -2.51 8.45
CA LEU A 12 9.07 -1.26 7.90
C LEU A 12 8.94 -0.16 8.96
N ARG A 13 8.55 -0.51 10.18
CA ARG A 13 8.53 0.41 11.32
C ARG A 13 9.94 0.90 11.66
N ASP A 14 10.95 0.05 11.56
CA ASP A 14 12.34 0.46 11.79
C ASP A 14 12.85 1.37 10.69
N VAL A 15 12.55 1.09 9.41
CA VAL A 15 12.87 2.01 8.30
C VAL A 15 12.24 3.39 8.52
N ASP A 16 10.96 3.41 8.90
CA ASP A 16 10.23 4.64 9.20
C ASP A 16 10.86 5.43 10.36
N ARG A 17 11.20 4.75 11.46
CA ARG A 17 11.88 5.34 12.63
C ARG A 17 13.23 5.98 12.30
N HIS A 18 13.94 5.46 11.30
CA HIS A 18 15.22 6.02 10.84
C HIS A 18 15.04 7.06 9.73
N GLY A 19 13.81 7.49 9.42
CA GLY A 19 13.50 8.50 8.41
C GLY A 19 13.57 8.00 6.97
N GLY A 20 13.61 6.68 6.76
CA GLY A 20 13.62 6.07 5.44
C GLY A 20 12.22 6.03 4.80
N GLY A 21 12.14 6.30 3.50
CA GLY A 21 10.89 6.17 2.73
C GLY A 21 10.79 4.82 2.01
N PHE A 22 9.59 4.26 1.91
CA PHE A 22 9.38 2.99 1.19
C PHE A 22 8.08 2.94 0.38
N ILE A 23 8.08 2.10 -0.67
CA ILE A 23 6.89 1.67 -1.40
C ILE A 23 6.98 0.15 -1.54
N VAL A 24 6.07 -0.57 -0.91
CA VAL A 24 6.07 -2.05 -0.89
C VAL A 24 4.74 -2.60 -1.37
N ARG A 25 4.78 -3.76 -2.03
CA ARG A 25 3.56 -4.46 -2.43
C ARG A 25 2.95 -5.16 -1.22
N GLY A 26 1.69 -4.86 -0.95
CA GLY A 26 0.90 -5.56 0.04
C GLY A 26 0.46 -6.94 -0.44
N LYS A 27 0.23 -7.85 0.51
CA LYS A 27 -0.35 -9.17 0.24
C LYS A 27 -1.88 -9.10 0.17
N THR A 28 -2.49 -10.13 -0.41
CA THR A 28 -3.96 -10.23 -0.54
C THR A 28 -4.67 -10.51 0.79
N ASP A 29 -3.96 -11.04 1.78
CA ASP A 29 -4.47 -11.40 3.10
C ASP A 29 -4.35 -10.29 4.15
N LEU A 30 -3.87 -9.11 3.76
CA LEU A 30 -3.76 -7.93 4.64
C LEU A 30 -5.10 -7.64 5.33
N ASN A 31 -5.01 -7.37 6.64
CA ASN A 31 -6.17 -6.95 7.43
C ASN A 31 -5.84 -5.88 8.48
N PRO A 32 -5.24 -4.75 8.10
CA PRO A 32 -5.09 -3.63 9.03
C PRO A 32 -6.43 -3.04 9.42
N ARG A 33 -6.41 -2.25 10.50
CA ARG A 33 -7.51 -1.34 10.83
C ARG A 33 -7.47 -0.14 9.90
N VAL A 34 -8.58 0.18 9.26
CA VAL A 34 -8.74 1.34 8.39
C VAL A 34 -9.15 2.53 9.25
N ILE A 35 -8.33 3.58 9.26
CA ILE A 35 -8.58 4.81 10.01
C ILE A 35 -9.41 5.76 9.16
N THR A 36 -9.00 5.98 7.91
CA THR A 36 -9.74 6.74 6.91
C THR A 36 -9.61 6.08 5.54
N ALA A 37 -10.57 6.34 4.65
CA ALA A 37 -10.58 5.79 3.31
C ALA A 37 -11.24 6.75 2.33
N PHE A 38 -10.52 7.09 1.28
CA PHE A 38 -10.96 8.00 0.23
C PHE A 38 -10.77 7.36 -1.14
N ARG A 39 -11.70 7.65 -2.03
CA ARG A 39 -11.53 7.44 -3.47
C ARG A 39 -10.48 8.40 -4.00
N GLU A 40 -9.91 8.08 -5.14
CA GLU A 40 -8.96 8.95 -5.83
C GLU A 40 -9.57 10.31 -6.20
N ASP A 41 -10.88 10.37 -6.42
CA ASP A 41 -11.64 11.62 -6.61
C ASP A 41 -11.88 12.43 -5.31
N GLY A 42 -11.28 12.02 -4.18
CA GLY A 42 -11.38 12.68 -2.88
C GLY A 42 -12.66 12.36 -2.10
N LYS A 43 -13.60 11.60 -2.65
CA LYS A 43 -14.83 11.24 -1.94
C LYS A 43 -14.57 10.16 -0.89
N PRO A 44 -15.11 10.28 0.33
CA PRO A 44 -14.93 9.25 1.36
C PRO A 44 -15.63 7.94 0.97
N ILE A 45 -15.05 6.81 1.36
CA ILE A 45 -15.68 5.49 1.21
C ILE A 45 -16.62 5.29 2.42
N PRO A 46 -17.95 5.15 2.22
CA PRO A 46 -18.90 5.06 3.33
C PRO A 46 -18.67 3.84 4.23
N SER A 47 -18.87 4.04 5.53
CA SER A 47 -18.84 2.97 6.54
C SER A 47 -17.54 2.13 6.48
N SER A 48 -16.41 2.81 6.30
CA SER A 48 -15.05 2.25 6.23
C SER A 48 -14.20 2.60 7.45
N LYS A 49 -14.44 3.77 8.06
CA LYS A 49 -13.70 4.28 9.21
C LYS A 49 -13.77 3.32 10.39
N ASN A 50 -12.62 3.11 11.02
CA ASN A 50 -12.41 2.26 12.18
C ASN A 50 -12.84 0.80 11.98
N ARG A 51 -12.77 0.29 10.76
CA ARG A 51 -13.06 -1.12 10.44
C ARG A 51 -11.83 -1.82 9.89
N ASP A 52 -11.81 -3.13 10.04
CA ASP A 52 -10.81 -3.98 9.39
C ASP A 52 -10.92 -3.92 7.87
N LEU A 53 -9.78 -3.96 7.17
CA LEU A 53 -9.74 -3.91 5.71
C LEU A 53 -10.64 -4.97 5.08
N LYS A 54 -10.58 -6.23 5.55
CA LYS A 54 -11.40 -7.33 5.01
C LYS A 54 -12.91 -7.08 5.15
N ALA A 55 -13.33 -6.34 6.18
CA ALA A 55 -14.74 -5.99 6.38
C ALA A 55 -15.24 -4.92 5.40
N ILE A 56 -14.34 -4.21 4.70
CA ILE A 56 -14.67 -3.13 3.78
C ILE A 56 -14.26 -3.40 2.33
N VAL A 57 -13.52 -4.49 2.06
CA VAL A 57 -13.01 -4.86 0.72
C VAL A 57 -14.10 -4.82 -0.36
N SER A 58 -15.32 -5.29 -0.04
CA SER A 58 -16.44 -5.29 -0.98
C SER A 58 -16.93 -3.89 -1.37
N LYS A 59 -16.58 -2.86 -0.59
CA LYS A 59 -16.95 -1.45 -0.82
C LYS A 59 -15.88 -0.68 -1.59
N LEU A 60 -14.69 -1.26 -1.77
CA LEU A 60 -13.60 -0.60 -2.48
C LEU A 60 -13.94 -0.46 -3.97
N PRO A 61 -13.63 0.69 -4.59
CA PRO A 61 -13.96 0.95 -5.99
C PRO A 61 -13.17 0.03 -6.91
N LYS A 62 -13.82 -0.47 -7.98
CA LYS A 62 -13.16 -1.27 -9.03
C LYS A 62 -12.77 -0.46 -10.27
N GLN A 63 -13.30 0.76 -10.40
CA GLN A 63 -13.13 1.63 -11.58
C GLN A 63 -12.12 2.76 -11.37
N GLN A 64 -11.68 2.96 -10.12
CA GLN A 64 -10.66 3.96 -9.77
C GLN A 64 -9.87 3.48 -8.56
N ARG A 65 -8.77 4.16 -8.24
CA ARG A 65 -7.97 3.84 -7.05
C ARG A 65 -8.64 4.36 -5.78
N ALA A 66 -8.19 3.83 -4.66
CA ALA A 66 -8.51 4.34 -3.35
C ALA A 66 -7.23 4.50 -2.53
N GLU A 67 -7.25 5.47 -1.63
CA GLU A 67 -6.21 5.72 -0.65
C GLU A 67 -6.80 5.60 0.75
N LEU A 68 -6.15 4.77 1.57
CA LEU A 68 -6.55 4.50 2.94
C LEU A 68 -5.43 4.87 3.88
N GLU A 69 -5.76 5.49 5.00
CA GLU A 69 -4.89 5.49 6.18
C GLU A 69 -5.20 4.21 6.96
N VAL A 70 -4.17 3.40 7.19
CA VAL A 70 -4.30 2.10 7.85
C VAL A 70 -3.36 2.01 9.05
N GLU A 71 -3.77 1.26 10.07
CA GLU A 71 -3.04 1.09 11.33
C GLU A 71 -2.83 -0.40 11.64
N TRP A 72 -1.59 -0.73 12.02
CA TRP A 72 -1.26 -1.95 12.75
C TRP A 72 -0.90 -1.62 14.19
N ARG A 73 -1.06 -2.60 15.08
CA ARG A 73 -0.54 -2.56 16.44
C ARG A 73 0.67 -3.47 16.52
N ILE A 74 1.84 -2.90 16.72
CA ILE A 74 3.10 -3.65 16.86
C ILE A 74 3.60 -3.35 18.27
N GLU A 75 3.64 -4.37 19.13
CA GLU A 75 4.01 -4.23 20.55
C GLU A 75 3.16 -3.17 21.29
N GLY A 76 1.86 -3.08 20.96
CA GLY A 76 0.92 -2.11 21.55
C GLY A 76 0.93 -0.72 20.89
N GLU A 77 2.01 -0.36 20.21
CA GLU A 77 2.17 0.93 19.55
C GLU A 77 1.49 0.97 18.18
N PRO A 78 0.77 2.06 17.83
CA PRO A 78 0.18 2.23 16.52
C PRO A 78 1.25 2.51 15.48
N PHE A 79 1.23 1.76 14.38
CA PHE A 79 2.03 2.01 13.19
C PHE A 79 1.10 2.30 12.03
N ARG A 80 1.10 3.56 11.58
CA ARG A 80 0.19 4.05 10.54
C ARG A 80 0.90 4.19 9.21
N LEU A 81 0.22 3.76 8.16
CA LEU A 81 0.72 3.84 6.79
C LEU A 81 -0.38 4.26 5.82
N ARG A 82 0.04 4.69 4.64
CA ARG A 82 -0.84 4.85 3.49
C ARG A 82 -0.93 3.53 2.74
N LEU A 83 -2.16 3.13 2.45
CA LEU A 83 -2.47 1.97 1.62
C LEU A 83 -3.18 2.45 0.35
N ILE A 84 -2.49 2.33 -0.78
CA ILE A 84 -3.07 2.55 -2.10
C ILE A 84 -3.66 1.24 -2.59
N VAL A 85 -4.95 1.27 -2.93
CA VAL A 85 -5.69 0.13 -3.46
C VAL A 85 -6.07 0.39 -4.90
N SER A 86 -5.84 -0.60 -5.76
CA SER A 86 -6.27 -0.59 -7.16
C SER A 86 -6.89 -1.93 -7.54
N TRP A 87 -7.82 -1.93 -8.49
CA TRP A 87 -8.42 -3.16 -9.01
C TRP A 87 -7.68 -3.64 -10.25
N ASN A 88 -7.31 -4.92 -10.27
CA ASN A 88 -6.77 -5.57 -11.47
C ASN A 88 -7.90 -6.33 -12.19
N PRO A 89 -8.34 -5.86 -13.37
CA PRO A 89 -9.43 -6.51 -14.10
C PRO A 89 -9.04 -7.88 -14.69
N LYS A 90 -7.75 -8.14 -14.94
CA LYS A 90 -7.27 -9.41 -15.48
C LYS A 90 -7.35 -10.53 -14.44
N THR A 91 -6.86 -10.27 -13.23
CA THR A 91 -6.86 -11.25 -12.13
C THR A 91 -8.12 -11.18 -11.28
N LYS A 92 -9.03 -10.23 -11.56
CA LYS A 92 -10.25 -9.95 -10.78
C LYS A 92 -9.96 -9.83 -9.28
N SER A 93 -8.90 -9.12 -8.93
CA SER A 93 -8.45 -8.97 -7.55
C SER A 93 -7.93 -7.57 -7.27
N PHE A 94 -7.97 -7.17 -6.00
CA PHE A 94 -7.34 -5.93 -5.54
C PHE A 94 -5.82 -6.09 -5.43
N CYS A 95 -5.11 -5.04 -5.82
CA CYS A 95 -3.69 -4.83 -5.63
C CYS A 95 -3.47 -3.76 -4.57
N TYR A 96 -2.48 -3.99 -3.72
CA TYR A 96 -2.18 -3.17 -2.56
C TYR A 96 -0.75 -2.65 -2.65
N LEU A 97 -0.56 -1.34 -2.46
CA LEU A 97 0.75 -0.72 -2.24
C LEU A 97 0.73 -0.02 -0.88
N LEU A 98 1.71 -0.32 -0.05
CA LEU A 98 1.93 0.29 1.25
C LEU A 98 3.10 1.26 1.19
N THR A 99 2.96 2.39 1.87
CA THR A 99 4.00 3.43 1.91
C THR A 99 3.85 4.31 3.15
N ASN A 100 4.98 4.82 3.64
CA ASN A 100 5.04 5.89 4.65
C ASN A 100 5.26 7.29 4.04
N LEU A 101 5.39 7.39 2.71
CA LEU A 101 5.58 8.66 2.03
C LEU A 101 4.39 9.58 2.26
N SER A 102 4.61 10.88 2.46
CA SER A 102 3.54 11.79 2.89
C SER A 102 2.55 12.13 1.77
N GLN A 103 1.26 12.30 2.13
CA GLN A 103 0.18 12.55 1.17
C GLN A 103 0.28 13.93 0.51
N ASP A 104 0.80 14.93 1.22
CA ASP A 104 1.02 16.29 0.75
C ASP A 104 2.10 16.39 -0.35
N LYS A 105 3.10 15.50 -0.33
CA LYS A 105 4.23 15.53 -1.28
C LYS A 105 4.10 14.51 -2.40
N TYR A 106 3.51 13.35 -2.13
CA TYR A 106 3.50 12.23 -3.07
C TYR A 106 2.08 11.80 -3.39
N THR A 107 1.65 12.07 -4.62
CA THR A 107 0.32 11.68 -5.10
C THR A 107 0.22 10.17 -5.32
N ILE A 108 -1.02 9.65 -5.39
CA ILE A 108 -1.29 8.24 -5.71
C ILE A 108 -0.59 7.84 -7.03
N GLU A 109 -0.60 8.72 -8.02
CA GLU A 109 0.06 8.50 -9.30
C GLU A 109 1.58 8.37 -9.17
N MET A 110 2.24 9.27 -8.43
CA MET A 110 3.68 9.20 -8.17
C MET A 110 4.07 7.90 -7.46
N ILE A 111 3.30 7.47 -6.45
CA ILE A 111 3.53 6.20 -5.76
C ILE A 111 3.40 5.02 -6.72
N CYS A 112 2.35 5.00 -7.54
CA CYS A 112 2.13 3.95 -8.53
C CYS A 112 3.24 3.90 -9.59
N LEU A 113 3.69 5.06 -10.07
CA LEU A 113 4.78 5.18 -11.04
C LEU A 113 6.10 4.71 -10.42
N GLY A 114 6.42 5.17 -9.21
CA GLY A 114 7.60 4.73 -8.46
C GLY A 114 7.64 3.22 -8.28
N TYR A 115 6.51 2.59 -7.95
CA TYR A 115 6.43 1.12 -7.87
C TYR A 115 6.63 0.42 -9.23
N LYS A 116 6.10 0.99 -10.32
CA LYS A 116 6.31 0.43 -11.68
C LYS A 116 7.78 0.46 -12.09
N LEU A 117 8.53 1.49 -11.71
CA LEU A 117 9.96 1.60 -12.01
C LEU A 117 10.80 0.50 -11.34
N ARG A 118 10.30 -0.19 -10.31
CA ARG A 118 10.92 -1.40 -9.76
C ARG A 118 11.19 -2.46 -10.83
N TRP A 119 10.28 -2.62 -11.79
CA TRP A 119 10.46 -3.56 -12.92
C TRP A 119 11.62 -3.19 -13.83
N GLN A 120 11.92 -1.90 -14.00
CA GLN A 120 13.08 -1.46 -14.81
C GLN A 120 14.40 -1.89 -14.17
N VAL A 121 14.48 -1.85 -12.85
CA VAL A 121 15.66 -2.34 -12.10
C VAL A 121 15.83 -3.86 -12.26
N GLU A 122 14.74 -4.62 -12.25
CA GLU A 122 14.79 -6.08 -12.49
C GLU A 122 15.23 -6.42 -13.93
N LEU A 123 14.76 -5.66 -14.93
CA LEU A 123 15.21 -5.81 -16.31
C LEU A 123 16.70 -5.51 -16.46
N LEU A 124 17.18 -4.42 -15.85
CA LEU A 124 18.60 -4.06 -15.85
C LEU A 124 19.47 -5.20 -15.27
N PHE A 125 19.07 -5.77 -14.12
CA PHE A 125 19.79 -6.89 -13.53
C PHE A 125 19.71 -8.19 -14.34
N LYS A 126 18.70 -8.35 -15.21
CA LYS A 126 18.57 -9.51 -16.10
C LYS A 126 19.53 -9.41 -17.29
N GLU A 127 19.67 -8.22 -17.86
CA GLU A 127 20.59 -7.96 -18.98
C GLU A 127 22.06 -8.04 -18.57
N TRP A 128 22.42 -7.61 -17.36
CA TRP A 128 23.81 -7.68 -16.87
C TRP A 128 24.28 -9.07 -16.44
N LYS A 129 23.39 -10.06 -16.40
CA LYS A 129 23.72 -11.46 -16.09
C LYS A 129 23.64 -12.37 -17.33
N SER A 130 23.40 -11.80 -18.52
CA SER A 130 23.51 -12.47 -19.82
C SER A 130 24.80 -12.06 -20.50
#